data_AF-V5Z758-F1
#
_entry.id   AF-V5Z758-F1
#
_cell.length_a   1.000
_cell.length_b   1.000
_cell.length_c   1.000
_cell.angle_alpha   90.00
_cell.angle_beta   90.00
_cell.angle_gamma   90.00
#
_symmetry.space_group_name_H-M   'P 1'
#
loop_
_entity.id
_entity.type
_entity.pdbx_description
1 polymer ?
#
loop_
_entity_poly.entity_id
_entity_poly.type
_entity_poly.pdbx_seq_one_letter_code
_entity_poly.pdbx_strand_id
1 'polypeptide(L)'
;MFSKIEVNGPQRHPLYAQLIAARPETIAPENSVFAERMASKGRAAKEYGDVLWNFEKFIIDRDGQVVGRFSPDMEPNDPCLLACIGKALGK
;
A
#
# COMPACT_ATOMS: atom_id res chain seq x y z
N MET A 1 7.88 22.91 6.56
CA MET A 1 7.11 22.09 7.52
C MET A 1 6.14 21.24 6.71
N PHE A 2 6.07 19.93 6.93
CA PHE A 2 5.17 19.05 6.17
C PHE A 2 3.76 19.08 6.78
N SER A 3 2.72 19.10 5.93
CA SER A 3 1.32 19.03 6.33
C SER A 3 0.73 17.64 6.11
N LYS A 4 -0.36 17.33 6.81
CA LYS A 4 -1.15 16.13 6.53
C LYS A 4 -1.79 16.26 5.13
N ILE A 5 -1.71 15.20 4.34
CA ILE A 5 -2.31 15.11 3.02
C ILE A 5 -3.43 14.05 3.00
N GLU A 6 -4.33 14.16 2.03
CA GLU A 6 -5.34 13.14 1.77
C GLU A 6 -4.79 12.07 0.81
N VAL A 7 -5.02 10.80 1.14
CA VAL A 7 -4.54 9.65 0.34
C VAL A 7 -5.65 9.00 -0.49
N ASN A 8 -6.91 9.23 -0.13
CA ASN A 8 -8.11 8.76 -0.82
C ASN A 8 -9.10 9.91 -1.02
N GLY A 9 -10.08 9.70 -1.90
CA GLY A 9 -11.15 10.67 -2.16
C GLY A 9 -10.79 11.75 -3.18
N PRO A 10 -11.68 12.74 -3.39
CA PRO A 10 -11.56 13.72 -4.47
C PRO A 10 -10.33 14.62 -4.40
N GLN A 11 -9.77 14.83 -3.21
CA GLN A 11 -8.56 15.64 -2.98
C GLN A 11 -7.31 14.76 -2.76
N ARG A 12 -7.34 13.49 -3.23
CA ARG A 12 -6.19 12.58 -3.19
C ARG A 12 -4.94 13.28 -3.73
N HIS A 13 -3.88 13.27 -2.94
CA HIS A 13 -2.61 13.87 -3.31
C HIS A 13 -2.02 13.21 -4.58
N PRO A 14 -1.43 13.97 -5.52
CA PRO A 14 -0.92 13.42 -6.79
C PRO A 14 0.09 12.28 -6.63
N LEU A 15 0.94 12.34 -5.60
CA LEU A 15 1.86 11.24 -5.26
C LEU A 15 1.11 9.91 -5.03
N TYR A 16 0.06 9.91 -4.22
CA TYR A 16 -0.71 8.68 -3.95
C TYR A 16 -1.48 8.22 -5.19
N ALA A 17 -1.96 9.14 -6.02
CA ALA A 17 -2.56 8.78 -7.31
C ALA A 17 -1.56 8.02 -8.20
N GLN A 18 -0.31 8.47 -8.29
CA GLN A 18 0.73 7.79 -9.06
C GLN A 18 1.14 6.45 -8.45
N LEU A 19 1.31 6.37 -7.12
CA LEU A 19 1.66 5.12 -6.43
C LEU A 19 0.57 4.05 -6.63
N ILE A 20 -0.70 4.44 -6.51
CA ILE A 20 -1.85 3.56 -6.72
C ILE A 20 -1.97 3.14 -8.18
N ALA A 21 -1.80 4.08 -9.13
CA ALA A 21 -1.85 3.77 -10.56
C ALA A 21 -0.74 2.81 -10.99
N ALA A 22 0.47 2.97 -10.44
CA ALA A 22 1.59 2.08 -10.71
C ALA A 22 1.37 0.66 -10.15
N ARG A 23 0.68 0.54 -9.00
CA ARG A 23 0.32 -0.75 -8.42
C ARG A 23 -1.02 -0.69 -7.67
N PRO A 24 -2.14 -1.02 -8.32
CA PRO A 24 -3.45 -0.88 -7.68
C PRO A 24 -3.76 -1.97 -6.65
N GLU A 25 -3.09 -3.12 -6.76
CA GLU A 25 -3.32 -4.27 -5.89
C GLU A 25 -2.28 -4.35 -4.76
N THR A 26 -2.75 -4.72 -3.57
CA THR A 26 -1.89 -4.95 -2.40
C THR A 26 -1.54 -6.43 -2.28
N ILE A 27 -0.29 -6.72 -1.96
CA ILE A 27 0.15 -8.03 -1.47
C ILE A 27 -0.25 -8.13 -0.01
N ALA A 28 -1.04 -9.14 0.33
CA ALA A 28 -1.46 -9.43 1.71
C ALA A 28 -0.80 -10.70 2.24
N PRO A 29 -0.71 -10.88 3.58
CA PRO A 29 -0.30 -12.14 4.17
C PRO A 29 -1.16 -13.32 3.70
N GLU A 30 -0.60 -14.53 3.74
CA GLU A 30 -1.35 -15.75 3.45
C GLU A 30 -2.55 -15.86 4.41
N ASN A 31 -3.74 -16.10 3.85
CA ASN A 31 -5.01 -16.15 4.60
C ASN A 31 -5.42 -14.83 5.28
N SER A 32 -4.92 -13.68 4.81
CA SER A 32 -5.40 -12.38 5.30
C SER A 32 -6.90 -12.25 5.10
N VAL A 33 -7.60 -11.87 6.18
CA VAL A 33 -9.02 -11.51 6.18
C VAL A 33 -9.21 -10.00 6.42
N PHE A 34 -8.18 -9.21 6.15
CA PHE A 34 -8.17 -7.80 6.51
C PHE A 34 -9.22 -7.01 5.74
N ALA A 35 -9.33 -7.24 4.43
CA ALA A 35 -10.30 -6.55 3.59
C ALA A 35 -11.75 -6.85 4.02
N GLU A 36 -12.09 -8.13 4.28
CA GLU A 36 -13.41 -8.53 4.77
C GLU A 36 -13.69 -7.94 6.16
N ARG A 37 -12.69 -7.91 7.05
CA ARG A 37 -12.82 -7.30 8.38
C ARG A 37 -13.06 -5.79 8.30
N MET A 38 -12.48 -5.12 7.31
CA MET A 38 -12.71 -3.70 7.09
C MET A 38 -14.09 -3.45 6.50
N ALA A 39 -14.52 -4.29 5.56
CA ALA A 39 -15.86 -4.25 4.99
C ALA A 39 -16.95 -4.47 6.05
N SER A 40 -16.80 -5.46 6.94
CA SER A 40 -17.76 -5.73 8.02
C SER A 40 -17.90 -4.58 9.03
N LYS A 41 -16.90 -3.69 9.09
CA LYS A 41 -16.91 -2.47 9.92
C LYS A 41 -17.36 -1.22 9.17
N GLY A 42 -17.86 -1.35 7.93
CA GLY A 42 -18.25 -0.21 7.09
C GLY A 42 -17.08 0.66 6.65
N ARG A 43 -15.86 0.09 6.59
CA ARG A 43 -14.60 0.77 6.25
C ARG A 43 -13.92 0.15 5.03
N ALA A 44 -14.68 -0.50 4.15
CA ALA A 44 -14.16 -0.97 2.87
C ALA A 44 -13.60 0.21 2.06
N ALA A 45 -12.60 -0.08 1.22
CA ALA A 45 -12.19 0.79 0.13
C ALA A 45 -13.42 1.15 -0.71
N LYS A 46 -13.54 2.43 -1.07
CA LYS A 46 -14.71 2.93 -1.84
C LYS A 46 -14.48 2.77 -3.33
N GLU A 47 -13.26 3.03 -3.77
CA GLU A 47 -12.83 2.90 -5.16
C GLU A 47 -11.73 1.84 -5.30
N TYR A 48 -11.60 1.29 -6.50
CA TYR A 48 -10.51 0.37 -6.82
C TYR A 48 -9.15 1.05 -6.62
N GLY A 49 -8.25 0.35 -5.92
CA GLY A 49 -6.91 0.85 -5.61
C GLY A 49 -6.84 1.87 -4.48
N ASP A 50 -7.95 2.24 -3.82
CA ASP A 50 -7.91 3.04 -2.59
C ASP A 50 -6.94 2.43 -1.56
N VAL A 51 -6.27 3.30 -0.79
CA VAL A 51 -5.52 2.87 0.39
C VAL A 51 -6.51 2.27 1.39
N LEU A 52 -6.30 1.02 1.75
CA LEU A 52 -7.20 0.22 2.58
C LEU A 52 -7.26 0.75 4.01
N TRP A 53 -6.11 1.07 4.60
CA TRP A 53 -6.02 1.59 5.97
C TRP A 53 -4.66 2.22 6.28
N ASN A 54 -4.54 2.74 7.50
CA ASN A 54 -3.25 3.15 8.06
C ASN A 54 -2.25 1.99 8.03
N PHE A 55 -0.98 2.30 7.73
CA PHE A 55 0.12 1.34 7.59
C PHE A 55 0.12 0.49 6.32
N GLU A 56 -0.63 0.85 5.28
CA GLU A 56 -0.33 0.32 3.94
C GLU A 56 1.05 0.81 3.47
N LYS A 57 1.84 -0.06 2.83
CA LYS A 57 3.23 0.26 2.47
C LYS A 57 3.45 0.19 0.96
N PHE A 58 4.24 1.11 0.43
CA PHE A 58 4.75 1.08 -0.93
C PHE A 58 6.27 0.97 -0.89
N ILE A 59 6.86 0.12 -1.73
CA ILE A 59 8.30 0.02 -1.93
C ILE A 59 8.61 0.64 -3.28
N ILE A 60 9.47 1.67 -3.25
CA ILE A 60 9.97 2.35 -4.44
C ILE A 60 11.47 2.02 -4.57
N ASP A 61 11.90 1.57 -5.74
CA ASP A 61 13.32 1.27 -6.00
C ASP A 61 14.13 2.52 -6.35
N ARG A 62 15.44 2.34 -6.58
CA ARG A 62 16.38 3.44 -6.87
C ARG A 62 16.09 4.18 -8.17
N ASP A 63 15.39 3.53 -9.10
CA ASP A 63 14.97 4.12 -10.38
C ASP A 63 13.62 4.84 -10.26
N GLY A 64 13.06 4.92 -9.04
CA GLY A 64 11.76 5.54 -8.78
C GLY A 64 10.56 4.65 -9.13
N GLN A 65 10.77 3.35 -9.40
CA GLN A 65 9.69 2.44 -9.77
C GLN A 65 9.00 1.84 -8.54
N VAL A 66 7.67 1.74 -8.57
CA VAL A 66 6.89 1.11 -7.50
C VAL A 66 6.99 -0.41 -7.63
N VAL A 67 7.88 -1.02 -6.87
CA VAL A 67 8.21 -2.46 -6.94
C VAL A 67 7.47 -3.31 -5.90
N GLY A 68 6.69 -2.70 -5.01
CA GLY A 68 5.90 -3.38 -4.01
C GLY A 68 4.77 -2.52 -3.46
N ARG A 69 3.61 -3.13 -3.17
CA ARG A 69 2.50 -2.53 -2.43
C ARG A 69 1.96 -3.59 -1.48
N PHE A 70 1.92 -3.30 -0.18
CA PHE A 70 1.66 -4.29 0.86
C PHE A 70 0.52 -3.85 1.75
N SER A 71 -0.38 -4.78 2.07
CA SER A 71 -1.56 -4.52 2.88
C SER A 71 -1.18 -3.99 4.29
N PRO A 72 -2.11 -3.28 4.96
CA PRO A 72 -1.88 -2.76 6.30
C PRO A 72 -1.46 -3.79 7.34
N ASP A 73 -2.00 -5.01 7.26
CA ASP A 73 -1.74 -6.14 8.16
C ASP A 73 -0.48 -6.95 7.81
N MET A 74 0.24 -6.57 6.75
CA MET A 74 1.58 -7.12 6.50
C MET A 74 2.52 -6.71 7.64
N GLU A 75 3.11 -7.70 8.33
CA GLU A 75 4.07 -7.46 9.40
C GLU A 75 5.36 -6.84 8.84
N PRO A 76 6.02 -5.92 9.57
CA PRO A 76 7.26 -5.28 9.09
C PRO A 76 8.42 -6.24 8.83
N ASN A 77 8.43 -7.40 9.48
CA ASN A 77 9.45 -8.45 9.33
C ASN A 77 8.99 -9.61 8.43
N ASP A 78 7.87 -9.46 7.71
CA ASP A 78 7.38 -10.51 6.82
C ASP A 78 8.42 -10.85 5.73
N PRO A 79 8.72 -12.13 5.48
CA PRO A 79 9.71 -12.55 4.49
C PRO A 79 9.46 -11.99 3.09
N CYS A 80 8.20 -11.84 2.66
CA CYS A 80 7.84 -11.29 1.36
C CYS A 80 8.23 -9.80 1.26
N LEU A 81 7.94 -9.03 2.31
CA LEU A 81 8.30 -7.62 2.40
C LEU A 81 9.82 -7.43 2.41
N LEU A 82 10.53 -8.19 3.26
CA LEU A 82 12.00 -8.14 3.34
C LEU A 82 12.67 -8.54 2.03
N ALA A 83 12.16 -9.58 1.35
CA ALA A 83 12.66 -9.98 0.04
C ALA A 83 12.46 -8.89 -1.03
N CYS A 84 11.31 -8.19 -0.99
CA CYS A 84 11.05 -7.06 -1.89
C CYS A 84 12.03 -5.90 -1.64
N ILE A 85 12.30 -5.56 -0.37
CA ILE A 85 13.29 -4.55 0.01
C ILE A 85 14.69 -4.97 -0.46
N GLY A 86 15.09 -6.22 -0.22
CA GLY A 86 16.39 -6.74 -0.66
C GLY A 86 16.59 -6.63 -2.17
N LYS A 87 15.56 -6.95 -2.97
CA LYS A 87 15.59 -6.76 -4.43
C LYS A 87 15.70 -5.29 -4.84
N ALA A 88 15.03 -4.38 -4.14
CA ALA A 88 15.09 -2.95 -4.41
C ALA A 88 16.47 -2.33 -4.08
N LEU A 89 17.19 -2.91 -3.12
CA LEU A 89 18.53 -2.48 -2.72
C LEU A 89 19.66 -3.08 -3.57
N GLY A 90 19.44 -4.28 -4.12
CA GLY A 90 20.42 -5.02 -4.91
C GLY A 90 20.57 -4.59 -6.37
N LYS A 91 19.78 -3.60 -6.81
CA LYS A 91 19.97 -2.88 -8.08
C LYS A 91 20.95 -1.72 -7.90
#